data_AF-A0A380IG20-F1
#
_entry.id   AF-A0A380IG20-F1
#
_cell.length_a   1.000
_cell.length_b   1.000
_cell.length_c   1.000
_cell.angle_alpha   90.00
_cell.angle_beta   90.00
_cell.angle_gamma   90.00
#
_symmetry.space_group_name_H-M   'P 1'
#
loop_
_entity.id
_entity.type
_entity.pdbx_description
1 polymer ?
#
loop_
_entity_poly.entity_id
_entity_poly.type
_entity_poly.pdbx_seq_one_letter_code
_entity_poly.pdbx_strand_id
1 'polypeptide(L)'
;MNLFCTILKLNNYINREYTEVLQTYDRELKGRETYTYGHGRASYLNHETGDHYNYLTNQSGSVTGLTKEGEAVASTSYNLYGSTNHYTLTWDLDQYKGDQSSKEMIGKGFLLLDDFPEEAVMTDDKAVIVTSLDGKALSGFVATTYKDLSEVPETLRHQLTTAKINPKGAFQVIVPEDNQAFYDTYVKTGTSLLVTSPMTVRTDLKDKTLTYTNTAYQIDFGNGYATKEVTNMLVTPEPMKKNLNADQVDINGQAMLVGSKNFYTLSWDLDQYKGIVATKDAIAKGFYFVDDYPEEALEIDTKAIQVVTQEGKIVSDLMIETCQNLEEAPDSLKEALFAKKISPKGAFQVFRPKDNEAFYETYVKTGQALTIIDPMTVKDSLYNSGQTYVNKAYQVDFGLAYETEDVSNFIPIVTPKKVNTNDKGMTIDGKTVLPNTVNYYRGPLKTS
;
A
#
# COMPACT_ATOMS: atom_id res chain seq x y z
N MET A 1 -27.36 3.56 10.67
CA MET A 1 -26.56 3.17 9.49
C MET A 1 -25.80 4.42 9.08
N ASN A 2 -24.51 4.47 9.44
CA ASN A 2 -23.75 5.72 9.57
C ASN A 2 -23.67 6.53 8.26
N LEU A 3 -23.99 7.82 8.37
CA LEU A 3 -23.85 8.89 7.35
C LEU A 3 -22.50 8.84 6.62
N PHE A 4 -21.46 8.41 7.34
CA PHE A 4 -20.07 8.22 6.91
C PHE A 4 -19.88 7.15 5.82
N CYS A 5 -20.65 6.04 5.89
CA CYS A 5 -20.49 4.91 4.97
C CYS A 5 -21.10 5.20 3.59
N THR A 6 -22.04 6.14 3.52
CA THR A 6 -22.69 6.57 2.27
C THR A 6 -21.81 7.56 1.49
N ILE A 7 -21.11 8.47 2.18
CA ILE A 7 -20.22 9.46 1.56
C ILE A 7 -18.98 8.79 0.94
N LEU A 8 -18.38 7.80 1.63
CA LEU A 8 -17.23 7.05 1.09
C LEU A 8 -17.59 6.17 -0.11
N LYS A 9 -18.80 5.60 -0.17
CA LYS A 9 -19.25 4.80 -1.32
C LYS A 9 -19.47 5.62 -2.59
N LEU A 10 -19.88 6.89 -2.46
CA LEU A 10 -20.04 7.81 -3.59
C LEU A 10 -18.68 8.32 -4.13
N ASN A 11 -17.67 8.45 -3.27
CA ASN A 11 -16.33 8.93 -3.65
C ASN A 11 -15.55 7.99 -4.61
N ASN A 12 -15.97 6.73 -4.77
CA ASN A 12 -15.36 5.79 -5.72
C ASN A 12 -15.85 5.94 -7.17
N TYR A 13 -16.84 6.81 -7.43
CA TYR A 13 -17.37 7.07 -8.78
C TYR A 13 -17.25 8.56 -9.13
N ILE A 14 -16.03 9.11 -9.16
CA ILE A 14 -15.82 10.48 -9.67
C ILE A 14 -15.58 10.41 -11.17
N ASN A 15 -16.62 10.72 -11.94
CA ASN A 15 -16.51 11.04 -13.36
C ASN A 15 -16.12 12.51 -13.51
N ARG A 16 -15.07 12.80 -14.30
CA ARG A 16 -14.31 14.06 -14.30
C ARG A 16 -15.01 15.29 -14.93
N GLU A 17 -16.28 15.23 -15.34
CA GLU A 17 -16.87 16.28 -16.20
C GLU A 17 -18.16 16.98 -15.74
N TYR A 18 -18.77 16.66 -14.60
CA TYR A 18 -20.04 17.30 -14.20
C TYR A 18 -20.10 17.74 -12.72
N THR A 19 -20.76 18.88 -12.47
CA THR A 19 -21.24 19.26 -11.13
C THR A 19 -22.54 18.52 -10.86
N GLU A 20 -22.53 17.55 -9.94
CA GLU A 20 -23.75 16.88 -9.51
C GLU A 20 -24.28 17.51 -8.21
N VAL A 21 -25.56 17.89 -8.23
CA VAL A 21 -26.29 18.36 -7.05
C VAL A 21 -27.18 17.22 -6.59
N LEU A 22 -26.89 16.66 -5.42
CA LEU A 22 -27.64 15.56 -4.82
C LEU A 22 -28.39 16.13 -3.61
N GLN A 23 -29.70 16.24 -3.72
CA GLN A 23 -30.54 16.77 -2.64
C GLN A 23 -31.29 15.62 -1.98
N THR A 24 -31.05 15.39 -0.69
CA THR A 24 -31.81 14.41 0.10
C THR A 24 -33.02 15.11 0.72
N TYR A 25 -34.12 14.38 0.83
CA TYR A 25 -35.37 14.89 1.40
C TYR A 25 -35.77 14.00 2.59
N ASP A 26 -36.39 14.59 3.61
CA ASP A 26 -36.99 13.83 4.69
C ASP A 26 -38.32 13.15 4.25
N ARG A 27 -38.95 12.43 5.18
CA ARG A 27 -40.24 11.74 4.91
C ARG A 27 -41.40 12.71 4.61
N GLU A 28 -41.22 14.02 4.84
CA GLU A 28 -42.17 15.08 4.55
C GLU A 28 -41.82 15.87 3.28
N LEU A 29 -40.83 15.40 2.49
CA LEU A 29 -40.32 16.08 1.30
C LEU A 29 -39.70 17.46 1.57
N LYS A 30 -39.25 17.74 2.80
CA LYS A 30 -38.40 18.90 3.08
C LYS A 30 -36.95 18.53 2.77
N GLY A 31 -36.25 19.42 2.06
CA GLY A 31 -34.84 19.25 1.74
C GLY A 31 -34.02 19.15 3.03
N ARG A 32 -33.26 18.06 3.15
CA ARG A 32 -32.49 17.71 4.35
C ARG A 32 -31.01 18.06 4.17
N GLU A 33 -30.43 17.67 3.05
CA GLU A 33 -29.05 17.98 2.70
C GLU A 33 -28.97 18.28 1.21
N THR A 34 -28.17 19.27 0.82
CA THR A 34 -27.85 19.53 -0.59
C THR A 34 -26.36 19.31 -0.75
N TYR A 35 -26.00 18.25 -1.42
CA TYR A 35 -24.63 17.96 -1.77
C TYR A 35 -24.33 18.54 -3.14
N THR A 36 -23.20 19.21 -3.29
CA THR A 36 -22.74 19.73 -4.59
C THR A 36 -21.25 19.46 -4.68
N TYR A 37 -20.83 18.62 -5.64
CA TYR A 37 -19.44 18.23 -5.79
C TYR A 37 -18.96 18.59 -7.21
N GLY A 38 -17.77 19.19 -7.34
CA GLY A 38 -17.22 19.62 -8.63
C GLY A 38 -16.23 20.79 -8.54
N HIS A 39 -15.61 21.13 -9.68
CA HIS A 39 -14.55 22.14 -9.83
C HIS A 39 -14.86 23.46 -9.10
N GLY A 40 -14.01 23.85 -8.14
CA GLY A 40 -13.91 25.24 -7.66
C GLY A 40 -14.53 25.61 -6.31
N ARG A 41 -14.91 24.67 -5.44
CA ARG A 41 -15.26 25.01 -4.03
C ARG A 41 -14.38 24.29 -3.01
N ALA A 42 -13.75 25.09 -2.15
CA ALA A 42 -12.81 24.69 -1.11
C ALA A 42 -13.47 24.35 0.24
N SER A 43 -14.82 24.28 0.32
CA SER A 43 -15.52 24.17 1.61
C SER A 43 -16.93 23.56 1.54
N TYR A 44 -17.37 22.97 2.65
CA TYR A 44 -18.67 22.37 2.95
C TYR A 44 -19.33 23.09 4.16
N LEU A 45 -20.66 23.24 4.15
CA LEU A 45 -21.44 23.78 5.27
C LEU A 45 -22.42 22.70 5.77
N ASN A 46 -22.30 22.33 7.04
CA ASN A 46 -23.27 21.47 7.69
C ASN A 46 -24.48 22.30 8.13
N HIS A 47 -25.63 22.10 7.49
CA HIS A 47 -26.86 22.87 7.79
C HIS A 47 -27.55 22.45 9.09
N GLU A 48 -27.24 21.28 9.66
CA GLU A 48 -27.77 20.86 10.97
C GLU A 48 -27.00 21.48 12.13
N THR A 49 -25.68 21.63 11.98
CA THR A 49 -24.82 22.18 13.05
C THR A 49 -24.41 23.63 12.85
N GLY A 50 -24.58 24.17 11.64
CA GLY A 50 -24.12 25.50 11.25
C GLY A 50 -22.60 25.57 10.97
N ASP A 51 -21.91 24.43 10.98
CA ASP A 51 -20.46 24.39 10.90
C ASP A 51 -19.94 24.47 9.46
N HIS A 52 -18.95 25.33 9.24
CA HIS A 52 -18.20 25.43 7.99
C HIS A 52 -16.90 24.61 8.04
N TYR A 53 -16.70 23.78 7.02
CA TYR A 53 -15.50 22.96 6.85
C TYR A 53 -14.83 23.31 5.53
N ASN A 54 -13.50 23.38 5.47
CA ASN A 54 -12.76 23.45 4.22
C ASN A 54 -12.29 22.05 3.81
N TYR A 55 -12.15 21.78 2.51
CA TYR A 55 -11.52 20.56 2.03
C TYR A 55 -10.00 20.72 2.10
N LEU A 56 -9.31 19.74 2.71
CA LEU A 56 -7.87 19.56 2.49
C LEU A 56 -7.71 18.95 1.11
N THR A 57 -7.03 19.65 0.22
CA THR A 57 -6.74 19.14 -1.12
C THR A 57 -5.24 19.00 -1.32
N ASN A 58 -4.81 17.90 -1.92
CA ASN A 58 -3.42 17.80 -2.38
C ASN A 58 -3.19 18.71 -3.60
N GLN A 59 -1.95 18.80 -4.08
CA GLN A 59 -1.58 19.63 -5.23
C GLN A 59 -2.29 19.24 -6.54
N SER A 60 -2.87 18.04 -6.63
CA SER A 60 -3.67 17.57 -7.75
C SER A 60 -5.18 17.79 -7.59
N GLY A 61 -5.62 18.45 -6.51
CA GLY A 61 -7.01 18.81 -6.27
C GLY A 61 -7.88 17.70 -5.65
N SER A 62 -7.29 16.55 -5.30
CA SER A 62 -8.00 15.48 -4.59
C SER A 62 -8.19 15.84 -3.12
N VAL A 63 -9.41 15.67 -2.62
CA VAL A 63 -9.74 15.91 -1.21
C VAL A 63 -9.13 14.78 -0.35
N THR A 64 -8.19 15.13 0.52
CA THR A 64 -7.49 14.21 1.45
C THR A 64 -7.97 14.35 2.91
N GLY A 65 -8.89 15.28 3.15
CA GLY A 65 -9.46 15.52 4.47
C GLY A 65 -10.32 16.76 4.51
N LEU A 66 -10.68 17.15 5.73
CA LEU A 66 -11.46 18.34 6.04
C LEU A 66 -10.69 19.17 7.07
N THR A 67 -10.77 20.49 6.97
CA THR A 67 -10.43 21.40 8.08
C THR A 67 -11.66 22.16 8.56
N LYS A 68 -11.63 22.66 9.79
CA LYS A 68 -12.57 23.64 10.33
C LYS A 68 -11.73 24.67 11.03
N GLU A 69 -11.93 25.95 10.71
CA GLU A 69 -11.16 27.05 11.33
C GLU A 69 -9.63 26.91 11.20
N GLY A 70 -9.15 26.20 10.17
CA GLY A 70 -7.73 25.98 9.91
C GLY A 70 -7.15 24.69 10.49
N GLU A 71 -7.90 23.98 11.34
CA GLU A 71 -7.49 22.70 11.93
C GLU A 71 -8.06 21.50 11.18
N ALA A 72 -7.26 20.47 10.93
CA ALA A 72 -7.74 19.23 10.33
C ALA A 72 -8.76 18.55 11.24
N VAL A 73 -9.96 18.28 10.72
CA VAL A 73 -11.06 17.64 11.46
C VAL A 73 -11.34 16.22 11.03
N ALA A 74 -10.76 15.79 9.91
CA ALA A 74 -10.73 14.42 9.43
C ALA A 74 -9.64 14.35 8.35
N SER A 75 -8.69 13.43 8.48
CA SER A 75 -7.68 13.17 7.46
C SER A 75 -7.50 11.68 7.28
N THR A 76 -7.27 11.27 6.04
CA THR A 76 -6.84 9.90 5.73
C THR A 76 -5.47 9.97 5.11
N SER A 77 -4.54 9.18 5.63
CA SER A 77 -3.22 9.03 5.02
C SER A 77 -2.81 7.56 4.91
N TYR A 78 -2.03 7.28 3.88
CA TYR A 78 -1.55 5.95 3.54
C TYR A 78 -0.14 5.77 4.09
N ASN A 79 0.12 4.64 4.71
CA ASN A 79 1.38 4.35 5.35
C ASN A 79 1.98 3.03 4.86
N LEU A 80 3.30 2.95 4.97
CA LEU A 80 4.07 1.75 4.73
C LEU A 80 4.41 1.08 6.07
N TYR A 81 4.57 -0.24 6.08
CA TYR A 81 5.06 -0.91 7.28
C TYR A 81 6.46 -0.39 7.64
N GLY A 82 6.74 -0.23 8.95
CA GLY A 82 7.99 0.36 9.43
C GLY A 82 8.09 1.88 9.27
N SER A 83 7.13 2.56 8.64
CA SER A 83 7.08 4.02 8.64
C SER A 83 6.67 4.58 10.01
N THR A 84 7.11 5.80 10.31
CA THR A 84 6.75 6.49 11.57
C THR A 84 5.70 7.57 11.30
N ASN A 85 4.55 7.42 11.95
CA ASN A 85 3.52 8.46 12.05
C ASN A 85 3.92 9.44 13.14
N HIS A 86 3.93 10.73 12.85
CA HIS A 86 4.16 11.78 13.85
C HIS A 86 2.82 12.40 14.24
N TYR A 87 2.10 11.77 15.17
CA TYR A 87 0.86 12.34 15.67
C TYR A 87 1.17 13.57 16.51
N THR A 88 0.50 14.69 16.24
CA THR A 88 0.62 15.91 17.03
C THR A 88 -0.73 16.22 17.65
N LEU A 89 -0.76 16.27 18.97
CA LEU A 89 -1.91 16.64 19.77
C LEU A 89 -1.75 18.08 20.25
N THR A 90 -2.81 18.87 20.15
CA THR A 90 -2.87 20.16 20.84
C THR A 90 -3.36 19.91 22.25
N TRP A 91 -2.57 20.30 23.25
CA TRP A 91 -3.03 20.40 24.63
C TRP A 91 -3.68 21.77 24.80
N ASP A 92 -5.00 21.81 24.71
CA ASP A 92 -5.76 23.04 24.59
C ASP A 92 -6.09 23.63 25.97
N LEU A 93 -5.47 24.75 26.30
CA LEU A 93 -5.54 25.37 27.62
C LEU A 93 -6.08 26.80 27.57
N ASP A 94 -6.39 27.33 26.39
CA ASP A 94 -6.68 28.75 26.19
C ASP A 94 -7.88 29.25 27.02
N GLN A 95 -8.86 28.38 27.21
CA GLN A 95 -10.10 28.58 27.95
C GLN A 95 -9.86 28.76 29.45
N TYR A 96 -8.71 28.35 29.97
CA TYR A 96 -8.36 28.45 31.39
C TYR A 96 -7.60 29.74 31.76
N LYS A 97 -7.49 30.69 30.82
CA LYS A 97 -6.85 31.98 31.09
C LYS A 97 -7.51 32.72 32.26
N GLY A 98 -6.73 32.94 33.31
CA GLY A 98 -7.16 33.61 34.53
C GLY A 98 -7.84 32.68 35.55
N ASP A 99 -7.79 31.37 35.35
CA ASP A 99 -8.38 30.39 36.26
C ASP A 99 -7.87 30.53 37.71
N GLN A 100 -8.75 30.21 38.66
CA GLN A 100 -8.50 30.31 40.11
C GLN A 100 -8.87 29.01 40.85
N SER A 101 -8.71 27.87 40.18
CA SER A 101 -8.97 26.56 40.77
C SER A 101 -8.22 26.35 42.09
N SER A 102 -8.86 25.62 43.01
CA SER A 102 -8.25 25.31 44.31
C SER A 102 -7.07 24.33 44.16
N LYS A 103 -6.20 24.26 45.18
CA LYS A 103 -5.12 23.27 45.23
C LYS A 103 -5.61 21.83 45.11
N GLU A 104 -6.80 21.54 45.65
CA GLU A 104 -7.43 20.22 45.52
C GLU A 104 -7.79 19.92 44.07
N MET A 105 -8.35 20.91 43.35
CA MET A 105 -8.70 20.77 41.94
C MET A 105 -7.47 20.63 41.05
N ILE A 106 -6.44 21.44 41.28
CA ILE A 106 -5.12 21.32 40.61
C ILE A 106 -4.48 19.97 40.92
N GLY A 107 -4.64 19.47 42.15
CA GLY A 107 -4.15 18.15 42.58
C GLY A 107 -4.79 16.97 41.84
N LYS A 108 -5.96 17.16 41.20
CA LYS A 108 -6.54 16.17 40.28
C LYS A 108 -5.75 16.02 38.99
N GLY A 109 -4.83 16.92 38.70
CA GLY A 109 -3.83 16.81 37.65
C GLY A 109 -4.32 17.12 36.24
N PHE A 110 -3.36 17.01 35.32
CA PHE A 110 -3.48 17.27 33.90
C PHE A 110 -2.80 16.13 33.14
N LEU A 111 -3.42 15.57 32.12
CA LEU A 111 -2.76 14.61 31.25
C LEU A 111 -3.34 14.58 29.84
N LEU A 112 -2.53 14.12 28.90
CA LEU A 112 -3.01 13.60 27.62
C LEU A 112 -2.94 12.07 27.65
N LEU A 113 -3.97 11.43 27.09
CA LEU A 113 -4.01 9.99 26.85
C LEU A 113 -4.17 9.75 25.36
N ASP A 114 -3.30 8.95 24.77
CA ASP A 114 -3.36 8.52 23.38
C ASP A 114 -3.74 7.03 23.33
N ASP A 115 -4.98 6.74 22.90
CA ASP A 115 -5.56 5.40 22.76
C ASP A 115 -5.20 4.86 21.37
N PHE A 116 -3.90 4.61 21.19
CA PHE A 116 -3.32 4.24 19.91
C PHE A 116 -3.70 2.81 19.49
N PRO A 117 -3.79 2.53 18.18
CA PRO A 117 -4.10 1.20 17.68
C PRO A 117 -2.88 0.28 17.80
N GLU A 118 -2.73 -0.39 18.95
CA GLU A 118 -1.61 -1.30 19.26
C GLU A 118 -1.46 -2.48 18.29
N GLU A 119 -2.53 -2.82 17.57
CA GLU A 119 -2.51 -3.80 16.50
C GLU A 119 -1.77 -3.30 15.25
N ALA A 120 -1.63 -1.98 15.09
CA ALA A 120 -1.07 -1.32 13.92
C ALA A 120 0.28 -0.65 14.17
N VAL A 121 0.46 -0.03 15.34
CA VAL A 121 1.62 0.82 15.63
C VAL A 121 2.31 0.48 16.96
N MET A 122 3.57 0.88 17.08
CA MET A 122 4.37 0.83 18.31
C MET A 122 4.76 2.24 18.70
N THR A 123 4.73 2.54 20.00
CA THR A 123 5.14 3.83 20.57
C THR A 123 6.62 3.81 20.99
N ASP A 124 7.22 5.00 21.09
CA ASP A 124 8.48 5.22 21.82
C ASP A 124 8.29 6.38 22.79
N ASP A 125 8.14 6.06 24.07
CA ASP A 125 7.93 7.06 25.13
C ASP A 125 9.04 8.11 25.18
N LYS A 126 10.27 7.76 24.80
CA LYS A 126 11.42 8.69 24.81
C LYS A 126 11.42 9.64 23.61
N ALA A 127 10.70 9.29 22.56
CA ALA A 127 10.57 10.10 21.36
C ALA A 127 9.45 11.15 21.45
N VAL A 128 8.67 11.13 22.54
CA VAL A 128 7.62 12.13 22.78
C VAL A 128 8.25 13.49 23.03
N ILE A 129 7.78 14.49 22.31
CA ILE A 129 8.27 15.87 22.40
C ILE A 129 7.10 16.79 22.71
N VAL A 130 7.24 17.61 23.76
CA VAL A 130 6.30 18.70 24.07
C VAL A 130 6.92 20.03 23.66
N THR A 131 6.15 20.84 22.97
CA THR A 131 6.57 22.16 22.47
C THR A 131 5.51 23.22 22.78
N SER A 132 5.91 24.48 22.84
CA SER A 132 4.97 25.59 22.66
C SER A 132 4.50 25.67 21.20
N LEU A 133 3.44 26.45 20.95
CA LEU A 133 2.85 26.59 19.61
C LEU A 133 3.84 27.15 18.56
N ASP A 134 4.90 27.86 18.98
CA ASP A 134 5.98 28.34 18.12
C ASP A 134 7.11 27.32 17.91
N GLY A 135 6.96 26.10 18.43
CA GLY A 135 7.86 24.97 18.21
C GLY A 135 9.05 24.87 19.18
N LYS A 136 9.10 25.69 20.24
CA LYS A 136 10.17 25.58 21.25
C LYS A 136 9.94 24.37 22.16
N ALA A 137 10.92 23.47 22.24
CA ALA A 137 10.87 22.30 23.11
C ALA A 137 10.80 22.67 24.60
N LEU A 138 9.98 21.93 25.34
CA LEU A 138 9.71 22.11 26.76
C LEU A 138 10.08 20.83 27.53
N SER A 139 10.56 20.99 28.75
CA SER A 139 10.88 19.90 29.68
C SER A 139 9.85 19.83 30.80
N GLY A 140 9.91 18.78 31.63
CA GLY A 140 9.00 18.59 32.76
C GLY A 140 7.76 17.78 32.40
N PHE A 141 7.88 16.87 31.44
CA PHE A 141 6.82 15.98 30.98
C PHE A 141 7.33 14.55 30.93
N VAL A 142 6.47 13.61 31.30
CA VAL A 142 6.75 12.18 31.28
C VAL A 142 5.70 11.49 30.41
N ALA A 143 6.16 10.74 29.42
CA ALA A 143 5.33 9.81 28.67
C ALA A 143 5.48 8.40 29.25
N THR A 144 4.39 7.64 29.31
CA THR A 144 4.39 6.25 29.76
C THR A 144 3.35 5.45 28.99
N THR A 145 3.79 4.41 28.30
CA THR A 145 2.89 3.43 27.66
C THR A 145 2.52 2.32 28.66
N TYR A 146 1.22 2.11 28.85
CA TYR A 146 0.66 0.99 29.61
C TYR A 146 0.12 -0.06 28.65
N LYS A 147 0.31 -1.35 28.95
CA LYS A 147 -0.22 -2.43 28.08
C LYS A 147 -1.72 -2.60 28.18
N ASP A 148 -2.27 -2.33 29.35
CA ASP A 148 -3.70 -2.36 29.61
C ASP A 148 -3.99 -1.64 30.94
N LEU A 149 -5.28 -1.49 31.24
CA LEU A 149 -5.73 -0.82 32.46
C LEU A 149 -5.19 -1.48 33.74
N SER A 150 -4.85 -2.77 33.77
CA SER A 150 -4.38 -3.46 34.98
C SER A 150 -3.03 -2.93 35.47
N GLU A 151 -2.15 -2.47 34.58
CA GLU A 151 -0.81 -1.94 34.90
C GLU A 151 -0.84 -0.48 35.41
N VAL A 152 -1.98 0.20 35.31
CA VAL A 152 -2.13 1.63 35.61
C VAL A 152 -2.14 1.88 37.12
N PRO A 153 -1.41 2.88 37.65
CA PRO A 153 -1.52 3.29 39.06
C PRO A 153 -2.98 3.58 39.46
N GLU A 154 -3.37 3.23 40.69
CA GLU A 154 -4.76 3.37 41.17
C GLU A 154 -5.30 4.80 41.04
N THR A 155 -4.44 5.80 41.30
CA THR A 155 -4.77 7.23 41.18
C THR A 155 -5.17 7.60 39.75
N LEU A 156 -4.36 7.19 38.76
CA LEU A 156 -4.61 7.43 37.35
C LEU A 156 -5.85 6.66 36.86
N ARG A 157 -6.01 5.41 37.29
CA ARG A 157 -7.20 4.60 36.99
C ARG A 157 -8.50 5.27 37.47
N HIS A 158 -8.47 5.89 38.65
CA HIS A 158 -9.59 6.64 39.19
C HIS A 158 -9.88 7.92 38.39
N GLN A 159 -8.84 8.63 37.93
CA GLN A 159 -8.99 9.78 37.03
C GLN A 159 -9.66 9.39 35.72
N LEU A 160 -9.21 8.31 35.07
CA LEU A 160 -9.81 7.81 33.83
C LEU A 160 -11.29 7.45 34.01
N THR A 161 -11.62 6.77 35.12
CA THR A 161 -13.01 6.43 35.47
C THR A 161 -13.87 7.67 35.65
N THR A 162 -13.36 8.70 36.35
CA THR A 162 -14.06 9.97 36.58
C THR A 162 -14.27 10.73 35.27
N ALA A 163 -13.25 10.73 34.41
CA ALA A 163 -13.27 11.33 33.08
C ALA A 163 -14.12 10.53 32.07
N LYS A 164 -14.62 9.34 32.45
CA LYS A 164 -15.37 8.41 31.60
C LYS A 164 -14.59 7.96 30.36
N ILE A 165 -13.28 7.80 30.50
CA ILE A 165 -12.37 7.34 29.45
C ILE A 165 -12.02 5.89 29.72
N ASN A 166 -12.17 5.03 28.71
CA ASN A 166 -11.87 3.61 28.79
C ASN A 166 -11.08 3.18 27.55
N PRO A 167 -9.73 3.31 27.57
CA PRO A 167 -8.88 2.96 26.44
C PRO A 167 -8.95 1.45 26.13
N LYS A 168 -8.62 1.08 24.89
CA LYS A 168 -8.66 -0.29 24.38
C LYS A 168 -7.25 -0.84 24.27
N GLY A 169 -6.94 -1.90 25.02
CA GLY A 169 -5.60 -2.48 24.99
C GLY A 169 -4.57 -1.50 25.56
N ALA A 170 -3.42 -1.38 24.90
CA ALA A 170 -2.37 -0.45 25.26
C ALA A 170 -2.70 0.99 24.89
N PHE A 171 -2.20 1.91 25.69
CA PHE A 171 -2.36 3.34 25.49
C PHE A 171 -1.18 4.09 26.12
N GLN A 172 -0.91 5.30 25.61
CA GLN A 172 0.15 6.15 26.10
C GLN A 172 -0.42 7.30 26.92
N VAL A 173 0.22 7.62 28.04
CA VAL A 173 -0.17 8.75 28.90
C VAL A 173 0.99 9.72 28.99
N ILE A 174 0.72 11.01 28.78
CA ILE A 174 1.68 12.10 28.91
C ILE A 174 1.21 13.00 30.06
N VAL A 175 2.04 13.14 31.09
CA VAL A 175 1.76 13.94 32.30
C VAL A 175 2.84 15.00 32.52
N PRO A 176 2.52 16.15 33.12
CA PRO A 176 3.54 17.02 33.68
C PRO A 176 4.17 16.38 34.93
N GLU A 177 5.45 16.64 35.16
CA GLU A 177 6.16 16.18 36.37
C GLU A 177 5.63 16.86 37.65
N ASP A 178 5.15 18.11 37.52
CA ASP A 178 4.59 18.90 38.61
C ASP A 178 3.31 19.61 38.14
N ASN A 179 2.17 19.17 38.66
CA ASN A 179 0.85 19.73 38.36
C ASN A 179 0.73 21.21 38.74
N GLN A 180 1.34 21.64 39.84
CA GLN A 180 1.24 23.03 40.29
C GLN A 180 2.07 23.94 39.39
N ALA A 181 3.30 23.53 39.06
CA ALA A 181 4.14 24.28 38.14
C ALA A 181 3.52 24.36 36.74
N PHE A 182 2.94 23.26 36.24
CA PHE A 182 2.22 23.22 34.97
C PHE A 182 1.01 24.15 34.98
N TYR A 183 0.21 24.13 36.05
CA TYR A 183 -0.94 25.01 36.20
C TYR A 183 -0.55 26.50 36.16
N ASP A 184 0.42 26.89 36.98
CA ASP A 184 0.83 28.30 37.09
C ASP A 184 1.46 28.82 35.78
N THR A 185 2.15 27.95 35.04
CA THR A 185 2.85 28.33 33.82
C THR A 185 1.95 28.35 32.60
N TYR A 186 1.12 27.32 32.40
CA TYR A 186 0.41 27.09 31.14
C TYR A 186 -1.11 27.19 31.28
N VAL A 187 -1.69 26.50 32.27
CA VAL A 187 -3.16 26.44 32.42
C VAL A 187 -3.73 27.80 32.77
N LYS A 188 -3.26 28.40 33.87
CA LYS A 188 -3.75 29.70 34.35
C LYS A 188 -3.46 30.84 33.37
N THR A 189 -2.41 30.72 32.56
CA THR A 189 -2.06 31.74 31.56
C THR A 189 -2.83 31.56 30.25
N GLY A 190 -3.48 30.41 30.06
CA GLY A 190 -4.16 30.04 28.82
C GLY A 190 -3.20 29.76 27.67
N THR A 191 -2.07 29.10 27.95
CA THR A 191 -1.02 28.83 26.96
C THR A 191 -1.08 27.38 26.51
N SER A 192 -1.72 27.12 25.38
CA SER A 192 -1.79 25.78 24.77
C SER A 192 -0.43 25.27 24.29
N LEU A 193 -0.27 23.95 24.26
CA LEU A 193 0.97 23.25 23.90
C LEU A 193 0.75 22.29 22.73
N LEU A 194 1.82 21.88 22.06
CA LEU A 194 1.81 20.80 21.08
C LEU A 194 2.60 19.59 21.62
N VAL A 195 1.99 18.42 21.61
CA VAL A 195 2.61 17.16 21.99
C VAL A 195 2.73 16.28 20.77
N THR A 196 3.96 16.01 20.33
CA THR A 196 4.23 15.08 19.23
C THR A 196 4.56 13.71 19.79
N SER A 197 3.78 12.70 19.43
CA SER A 197 3.99 11.29 19.75
C SER A 197 4.29 10.49 18.48
N PRO A 198 5.57 10.16 18.21
CA PRO A 198 5.94 9.34 17.08
C PRO A 198 5.54 7.87 17.30
N MET A 199 4.85 7.29 16.33
CA MET A 199 4.40 5.90 16.37
C MET A 199 4.78 5.15 15.09
N THR A 200 5.49 4.05 15.24
CA THR A 200 6.01 3.27 14.11
C THR A 200 5.04 2.16 13.73
N VAL A 201 4.63 2.11 12.45
CA VAL A 201 3.81 1.01 11.92
C VAL A 201 4.57 -0.30 12.07
N ARG A 202 3.91 -1.30 12.65
CA ARG A 202 4.56 -2.58 12.98
C ARG A 202 5.06 -3.29 11.72
N THR A 203 6.21 -3.93 11.83
CA THR A 203 6.86 -4.64 10.72
C THR A 203 6.31 -6.06 10.50
N ASP A 204 5.60 -6.62 11.48
CA ASP A 204 4.90 -7.91 11.37
C ASP A 204 3.59 -7.83 10.57
N LEU A 205 3.19 -6.62 10.18
CA LEU A 205 2.07 -6.35 9.26
C LEU A 205 2.49 -6.33 7.80
N LYS A 206 3.71 -6.79 7.48
CA LYS A 206 4.13 -7.00 6.10
C LYS A 206 3.06 -7.81 5.34
N ASP A 207 2.78 -7.38 4.13
CA ASP A 207 1.84 -8.05 3.22
C ASP A 207 0.37 -8.03 3.71
N LYS A 208 0.02 -7.13 4.62
CA LYS A 208 -1.36 -6.91 5.09
C LYS A 208 -1.87 -5.55 4.67
N THR A 209 -3.16 -5.49 4.41
CA THR A 209 -3.92 -4.24 4.30
C THR A 209 -4.72 -4.05 5.58
N LEU A 210 -4.54 -2.90 6.24
CA LEU A 210 -5.17 -2.61 7.53
C LEU A 210 -5.57 -1.13 7.60
N THR A 211 -6.81 -0.86 7.97
CA THR A 211 -7.22 0.49 8.38
C THR A 211 -7.15 0.56 9.90
N TYR A 212 -6.48 1.58 10.42
CA TYR A 212 -6.36 1.81 11.87
C TYR A 212 -6.67 3.26 12.20
N THR A 213 -7.23 3.48 13.39
CA THR A 213 -7.70 4.79 13.83
C THR A 213 -7.05 5.10 15.16
N ASN A 214 -6.54 6.32 15.29
CA ASN A 214 -6.03 6.83 16.54
C ASN A 214 -7.03 7.83 17.15
N THR A 215 -7.21 7.75 18.47
CA THR A 215 -8.00 8.70 19.26
C THR A 215 -7.21 9.08 20.49
N ALA A 216 -7.15 10.36 20.79
CA ALA A 216 -6.58 10.83 22.03
C ALA A 216 -7.60 11.58 22.89
N TYR A 217 -7.22 11.84 24.14
CA TYR A 217 -8.03 12.50 25.14
C TYR A 217 -7.16 13.48 25.93
N GLN A 218 -7.73 14.64 26.23
CA GLN A 218 -7.19 15.57 27.21
C GLN A 218 -7.97 15.41 28.51
N ILE A 219 -7.29 15.41 29.64
CA ILE A 219 -7.93 15.38 30.95
C ILE A 219 -7.36 16.51 31.80
N ASP A 220 -8.20 17.48 32.12
CA ASP A 220 -7.84 18.59 32.99
C ASP A 220 -8.76 18.65 34.19
N PHE A 221 -8.15 18.72 35.37
CA PHE A 221 -8.87 18.73 36.64
C PHE A 221 -9.83 17.54 36.83
N GLY A 222 -9.53 16.41 36.18
CA GLY A 222 -10.34 15.19 36.18
C GLY A 222 -11.49 15.16 35.17
N ASN A 223 -11.64 16.18 34.31
CA ASN A 223 -12.64 16.21 33.24
C ASN A 223 -11.99 15.78 31.92
N GLY A 224 -12.57 14.80 31.24
CA GLY A 224 -12.06 14.26 29.98
C GLY A 224 -12.69 14.89 28.74
N TYR A 225 -11.87 15.15 27.73
CA TYR A 225 -12.25 15.70 26.43
C TYR A 225 -11.61 14.84 25.34
N ALA A 226 -12.43 14.22 24.49
CA ALA A 226 -11.93 13.42 23.37
C ALA A 226 -11.51 14.33 22.21
N THR A 227 -10.38 14.00 21.61
CA THR A 227 -9.99 14.53 20.30
C THR A 227 -10.82 13.89 19.19
N LYS A 228 -10.61 14.33 17.96
CA LYS A 228 -11.18 13.66 16.79
C LYS A 228 -10.35 12.45 16.43
N GLU A 229 -11.02 11.47 15.87
CA GLU A 229 -10.37 10.31 15.27
C GLU A 229 -9.55 10.70 14.04
N VAL A 230 -8.32 10.18 13.96
CA VAL A 230 -7.50 10.23 12.75
C VAL A 230 -7.33 8.80 12.22
N THR A 231 -7.55 8.61 10.93
CA THR A 231 -7.56 7.28 10.32
C THR A 231 -6.44 7.15 9.30
N ASN A 232 -5.78 6.00 9.33
CA ASN A 232 -4.69 5.67 8.43
C ASN A 232 -4.93 4.30 7.78
N MET A 233 -4.34 4.11 6.61
CA MET A 233 -4.37 2.84 5.89
C MET A 233 -2.96 2.33 5.65
N LEU A 234 -2.68 1.13 6.13
CA LEU A 234 -1.57 0.31 5.64
C LEU A 234 -2.02 -0.38 4.36
N VAL A 235 -1.24 -0.24 3.30
CA VAL A 235 -1.51 -0.81 1.97
C VAL A 235 -0.42 -1.76 1.53
N THR A 236 -0.80 -2.77 0.74
CA THR A 236 0.09 -3.78 0.17
C THR A 236 -0.23 -3.89 -1.33
N PRO A 237 0.76 -3.74 -2.24
CA PRO A 237 0.61 -4.05 -3.65
C PRO A 237 0.40 -5.55 -3.90
N GLU A 238 -0.36 -5.86 -4.95
CA GLU A 238 -0.61 -7.22 -5.45
C GLU A 238 -0.18 -7.30 -6.94
N PRO A 239 1.14 -7.30 -7.23
CA PRO A 239 1.62 -7.45 -8.61
C PRO A 239 1.23 -8.82 -9.17
N MET A 240 0.97 -8.87 -10.47
CA MET A 240 0.54 -10.09 -11.17
C MET A 240 1.43 -10.42 -12.37
N LYS A 241 1.49 -11.70 -12.73
CA LYS A 241 2.22 -12.19 -13.90
C LYS A 241 1.37 -13.15 -14.73
N LYS A 242 1.15 -12.80 -16.00
CA LYS A 242 0.51 -13.68 -16.99
C LYS A 242 1.48 -14.04 -18.10
N ASN A 243 1.33 -15.23 -18.68
CA ASN A 243 1.97 -15.59 -19.93
C ASN A 243 0.92 -15.64 -21.04
N LEU A 244 0.99 -14.71 -21.99
CA LEU A 244 0.02 -14.61 -23.08
C LEU A 244 0.65 -14.98 -24.42
N ASN A 245 -0.17 -15.48 -25.35
CA ASN A 245 0.22 -15.57 -26.76
C ASN A 245 -0.10 -14.25 -27.51
N ALA A 246 0.19 -14.20 -28.81
CA ALA A 246 -0.07 -13.02 -29.64
C ALA A 246 -1.56 -12.63 -29.71
N ASP A 247 -2.47 -13.59 -29.51
CA ASP A 247 -3.93 -13.41 -29.47
C ASP A 247 -4.45 -13.06 -28.06
N GLN A 248 -3.56 -12.74 -27.11
CA GLN A 248 -3.87 -12.41 -25.72
C GLN A 248 -4.54 -13.55 -24.93
N VAL A 249 -4.35 -14.79 -25.37
CA VAL A 249 -4.82 -15.99 -24.65
C VAL A 249 -3.77 -16.38 -23.61
N ASP A 250 -4.21 -16.61 -22.38
CA ASP A 250 -3.37 -17.15 -21.31
C ASP A 250 -2.92 -18.57 -21.64
N ILE A 251 -1.61 -18.74 -21.72
CA ILE A 251 -0.93 -19.99 -22.07
C ILE A 251 -0.16 -20.56 -20.87
N ASN A 252 -0.41 -20.11 -19.64
CA ASN A 252 0.19 -20.69 -18.45
C ASN A 252 -0.14 -22.20 -18.36
N GLY A 253 0.88 -23.01 -18.08
CA GLY A 253 0.84 -24.46 -18.00
C GLY A 253 0.76 -25.17 -19.35
N GLN A 254 0.73 -24.45 -20.48
CA GLN A 254 0.58 -25.06 -21.81
C GLN A 254 1.91 -25.51 -22.41
N ALA A 255 1.82 -26.44 -23.37
CA ALA A 255 2.96 -26.88 -24.16
C ALA A 255 3.41 -25.78 -25.13
N MET A 256 4.70 -25.49 -25.16
CA MET A 256 5.30 -24.51 -26.07
C MET A 256 6.25 -25.19 -27.06
N LEU A 257 6.31 -24.66 -28.28
CA LEU A 257 7.26 -25.10 -29.30
C LEU A 257 8.49 -24.19 -29.30
N VAL A 258 9.64 -24.72 -29.69
CA VAL A 258 10.82 -23.89 -29.92
C VAL A 258 10.56 -22.83 -31.00
N GLY A 259 11.17 -21.66 -30.84
CA GLY A 259 10.96 -20.49 -31.71
C GLY A 259 9.60 -19.78 -31.55
N SER A 260 8.70 -20.29 -30.70
CA SER A 260 7.45 -19.59 -30.38
C SER A 260 7.67 -18.41 -29.45
N LYS A 261 6.82 -17.38 -29.56
CA LYS A 261 6.86 -16.20 -28.70
C LYS A 261 5.83 -16.29 -27.58
N ASN A 262 6.29 -15.96 -26.39
CA ASN A 262 5.54 -15.65 -25.19
C ASN A 262 5.46 -14.13 -25.03
N PHE A 263 4.37 -13.62 -24.47
CA PHE A 263 4.21 -12.22 -24.09
C PHE A 263 3.93 -12.19 -22.59
N TYR A 264 4.99 -12.15 -21.78
CA TYR A 264 4.80 -12.00 -20.35
C TYR A 264 4.20 -10.64 -20.07
N THR A 265 3.08 -10.64 -19.35
CA THR A 265 2.35 -9.42 -19.00
C THR A 265 2.41 -9.27 -17.50
N LEU A 266 3.13 -8.24 -17.04
CA LEU A 266 3.41 -7.98 -15.63
C LEU A 266 2.63 -6.76 -15.16
N SER A 267 1.89 -6.89 -14.07
CA SER A 267 1.14 -5.79 -13.47
C SER A 267 1.99 -5.12 -12.39
N TRP A 268 2.35 -3.86 -12.61
CA TRP A 268 2.97 -2.99 -11.61
C TRP A 268 1.86 -2.25 -10.87
N ASP A 269 1.50 -2.80 -9.73
CA ASP A 269 0.36 -2.37 -8.93
C ASP A 269 0.70 -1.14 -8.09
N LEU A 270 0.18 0.03 -8.48
CA LEU A 270 0.44 1.30 -7.82
C LEU A 270 -0.83 1.96 -7.30
N ASP A 271 -2.00 1.39 -7.56
CA ASP A 271 -3.28 2.07 -7.35
C ASP A 271 -3.61 2.28 -5.86
N GLN A 272 -3.17 1.35 -5.02
CA GLN A 272 -3.28 1.39 -3.57
C GLN A 272 -2.49 2.55 -2.95
N TYR A 273 -1.51 3.10 -3.68
CA TYR A 273 -0.72 4.26 -3.26
C TYR A 273 -1.36 5.60 -3.59
N LYS A 274 -2.56 5.63 -4.18
CA LYS A 274 -3.25 6.88 -4.51
C LYS A 274 -3.36 7.81 -3.30
N GLY A 275 -2.72 8.97 -3.38
CA GLY A 275 -2.70 9.97 -2.32
C GLY A 275 -1.69 9.71 -1.20
N ILE A 276 -0.82 8.69 -1.33
CA ILE A 276 0.26 8.45 -0.37
C ILE A 276 1.18 9.68 -0.27
N VAL A 277 1.60 9.99 0.95
CA VAL A 277 2.60 11.04 1.21
C VAL A 277 3.87 10.35 1.69
N ALA A 278 4.87 10.27 0.82
CA ALA A 278 6.13 9.59 1.10
C ALA A 278 7.24 10.60 1.45
N THR A 279 8.18 10.18 2.31
CA THR A 279 9.38 10.97 2.59
C THR A 279 10.36 10.88 1.42
N LYS A 280 11.27 11.86 1.31
CA LYS A 280 12.34 11.82 0.30
C LYS A 280 13.20 10.56 0.41
N ASP A 281 13.50 10.13 1.63
CA ASP A 281 14.29 8.92 1.87
C ASP A 281 13.55 7.67 1.40
N ALA A 282 12.23 7.60 1.57
CA ALA A 282 11.43 6.50 1.04
C ALA A 282 11.45 6.49 -0.50
N ILE A 283 11.25 7.65 -1.14
CA ILE A 283 11.29 7.78 -2.61
C ILE A 283 12.69 7.43 -3.15
N ALA A 284 13.75 7.80 -2.42
CA ALA A 284 15.14 7.50 -2.79
C ALA A 284 15.47 6.01 -2.80
N LYS A 285 14.75 5.19 -2.00
CA LYS A 285 14.86 3.71 -2.06
C LYS A 285 14.38 3.14 -3.40
N GLY A 286 13.65 3.92 -4.19
CA GLY A 286 13.33 3.65 -5.58
C GLY A 286 12.11 2.78 -5.81
N PHE A 287 11.85 2.59 -7.11
CA PHE A 287 10.75 1.81 -7.66
C PHE A 287 11.35 0.88 -8.73
N TYR A 288 11.10 -0.41 -8.61
CA TYR A 288 11.61 -1.41 -9.54
C TYR A 288 10.53 -2.44 -9.86
N PHE A 289 10.55 -2.93 -11.09
CA PHE A 289 9.95 -4.21 -11.44
C PHE A 289 11.07 -5.14 -11.90
N VAL A 290 11.08 -6.37 -11.42
CA VAL A 290 12.13 -7.35 -11.70
C VAL A 290 11.50 -8.57 -12.34
N ASP A 291 11.98 -8.99 -13.51
CA ASP A 291 11.59 -10.25 -14.15
C ASP A 291 12.75 -11.24 -14.06
N ASP A 292 12.62 -12.24 -13.19
CA ASP A 292 13.56 -13.37 -13.03
C ASP A 292 13.22 -14.46 -14.05
N TYR A 293 13.43 -14.10 -15.32
CA TYR A 293 13.08 -14.95 -16.45
C TYR A 293 14.00 -16.16 -16.56
N PRO A 294 13.50 -17.32 -17.05
CA PRO A 294 14.31 -18.53 -17.20
C PRO A 294 15.23 -18.38 -18.41
N GLU A 295 16.38 -17.74 -18.19
CA GLU A 295 17.39 -17.46 -19.21
C GLU A 295 17.91 -18.73 -19.92
N GLU A 296 17.83 -19.90 -19.29
CA GLU A 296 18.19 -21.17 -19.90
C GLU A 296 17.21 -21.59 -21.00
N ALA A 297 15.97 -21.11 -20.94
CA ALA A 297 14.88 -21.51 -21.82
C ALA A 297 14.45 -20.42 -22.81
N LEU A 298 14.64 -19.16 -22.46
CA LEU A 298 14.05 -18.03 -23.17
C LEU A 298 15.08 -16.99 -23.62
N GLU A 299 14.80 -16.36 -24.76
CA GLU A 299 15.52 -15.20 -25.29
C GLU A 299 14.60 -13.98 -25.30
N ILE A 300 15.05 -12.89 -24.67
CA ILE A 300 14.28 -11.64 -24.58
C ILE A 300 14.29 -10.90 -25.93
N ASP A 301 13.13 -10.39 -26.34
CA ASP A 301 12.99 -9.45 -27.46
C ASP A 301 13.03 -8.01 -26.95
N THR A 302 14.22 -7.54 -26.56
CA THR A 302 14.42 -6.25 -25.87
C THR A 302 13.85 -5.04 -26.61
N LYS A 303 13.75 -5.12 -27.94
CA LYS A 303 13.20 -4.04 -28.79
C LYS A 303 11.68 -4.00 -28.80
N ALA A 304 11.03 -5.10 -28.43
CA ALA A 304 9.59 -5.25 -28.44
C ALA A 304 8.95 -5.04 -27.07
N ILE A 305 9.76 -4.85 -26.02
CA ILE A 305 9.27 -4.55 -24.67
C ILE A 305 8.48 -3.24 -24.68
N GLN A 306 7.33 -3.26 -24.01
CA GLN A 306 6.49 -2.08 -23.84
C GLN A 306 6.05 -1.96 -22.38
N VAL A 307 5.98 -0.72 -21.89
CA VAL A 307 5.31 -0.42 -20.63
C VAL A 307 4.20 0.55 -20.95
N VAL A 308 2.99 0.26 -20.46
CA VAL A 308 1.79 1.06 -20.72
C VAL A 308 1.05 1.39 -19.43
N THR A 309 0.33 2.51 -19.44
CA THR A 309 -0.67 2.81 -18.39
C THR A 309 -1.92 1.95 -18.59
N GLN A 310 -2.83 1.96 -17.61
CA GLN A 310 -4.14 1.30 -17.71
C GLN A 310 -4.96 1.77 -18.93
N GLU A 311 -4.75 3.01 -19.40
CA GLU A 311 -5.38 3.57 -20.59
C GLU A 311 -4.64 3.21 -21.90
N GLY A 312 -3.60 2.39 -21.84
CA GLY A 312 -2.81 1.95 -23.00
C GLY A 312 -1.80 2.98 -23.51
N LYS A 313 -1.49 4.02 -22.74
CA LYS A 313 -0.47 5.01 -23.13
C LYS A 313 0.92 4.46 -22.86
N ILE A 314 1.81 4.59 -23.84
CA ILE A 314 3.21 4.16 -23.70
C ILE A 314 3.92 5.02 -22.65
N VAL A 315 4.64 4.35 -21.75
CA VAL A 315 5.47 4.90 -20.69
C VAL A 315 6.93 4.86 -21.15
N SER A 316 7.57 6.02 -21.28
CA SER A 316 8.92 6.17 -21.86
C SER A 316 9.99 6.71 -20.89
N ASP A 317 9.60 6.98 -19.66
CA ASP A 317 10.44 7.52 -18.58
C ASP A 317 11.10 6.44 -17.71
N LEU A 318 11.05 5.18 -18.16
CA LEU A 318 11.74 4.04 -17.54
C LEU A 318 13.06 3.71 -18.26
N MET A 319 13.97 3.10 -17.51
CA MET A 319 15.15 2.38 -17.98
C MET A 319 14.90 0.88 -17.82
N ILE A 320 15.36 0.10 -18.80
CA ILE A 320 15.23 -1.37 -18.82
C ILE A 320 16.63 -1.93 -18.99
N GLU A 321 17.07 -2.74 -18.04
CA GLU A 321 18.42 -3.28 -17.96
C GLU A 321 18.36 -4.79 -17.71
N THR A 322 19.33 -5.55 -18.23
CA THR A 322 19.51 -6.96 -17.89
C THR A 322 20.75 -7.08 -17.00
N CYS A 323 20.56 -7.46 -15.74
CA CYS A 323 21.64 -7.79 -14.83
C CYS A 323 22.01 -9.25 -15.03
N GLN A 324 23.30 -9.58 -15.16
CA GLN A 324 23.76 -10.98 -15.32
C GLN A 324 23.71 -11.77 -14.01
N ASN A 325 23.65 -11.07 -12.88
CA ASN A 325 23.58 -11.62 -11.54
C ASN A 325 23.17 -10.52 -10.56
N LEU A 326 22.87 -10.91 -9.32
CA LEU A 326 22.41 -9.98 -8.29
C LEU A 326 23.43 -8.90 -7.94
N GLU A 327 24.74 -9.11 -8.12
CA GLU A 327 25.77 -8.12 -7.77
C GLU A 327 25.71 -6.87 -8.66
N GLU A 328 25.26 -7.02 -9.90
CA GLU A 328 25.09 -5.94 -10.89
C GLU A 328 23.86 -5.06 -10.62
N ALA A 329 22.95 -5.49 -9.75
CA ALA A 329 21.76 -4.71 -9.42
C ALA A 329 22.09 -3.47 -8.55
N PRO A 330 21.27 -2.41 -8.63
CA PRO A 330 21.34 -1.26 -7.73
C PRO A 330 21.32 -1.67 -6.26
N ASP A 331 22.07 -0.97 -5.40
CA ASP A 331 22.19 -1.31 -3.98
C ASP A 331 20.84 -1.32 -3.25
N SER A 332 19.99 -0.32 -3.49
CA SER A 332 18.64 -0.25 -2.92
C SER A 332 17.76 -1.44 -3.33
N LEU A 333 17.90 -1.93 -4.57
CA LEU A 333 17.19 -3.11 -5.03
C LEU A 333 17.71 -4.38 -4.31
N LYS A 334 19.03 -4.54 -4.20
CA LYS A 334 19.65 -5.66 -3.48
C LYS A 334 19.19 -5.72 -2.03
N GLU A 335 19.15 -4.57 -1.34
CA GLU A 335 18.68 -4.47 0.04
C GLU A 335 17.22 -4.91 0.19
N ALA A 336 16.34 -4.46 -0.70
CA ALA A 336 14.92 -4.79 -0.68
C ALA A 336 14.67 -6.29 -0.92
N LEU A 337 15.36 -6.89 -1.91
CA LEU A 337 15.27 -8.32 -2.20
C LEU A 337 15.82 -9.15 -1.04
N PHE A 338 16.97 -8.77 -0.48
CA PHE A 338 17.57 -9.45 0.67
C PHE A 338 16.64 -9.44 1.90
N ALA A 339 15.99 -8.30 2.19
CA ALA A 339 15.05 -8.18 3.31
C ALA A 339 13.86 -9.15 3.19
N LYS A 340 13.46 -9.50 1.97
CA LYS A 340 12.41 -10.50 1.68
C LYS A 340 12.95 -11.91 1.40
N LYS A 341 14.26 -12.12 1.48
CA LYS A 341 14.94 -13.38 1.15
C LYS A 341 14.69 -13.82 -0.29
N ILE A 342 14.52 -12.86 -1.18
CA ILE A 342 14.39 -13.07 -2.61
C ILE A 342 15.79 -13.07 -3.22
N SER A 343 16.05 -14.06 -4.08
CA SER A 343 17.32 -14.17 -4.82
C SER A 343 16.99 -14.63 -6.24
N PRO A 344 16.96 -13.69 -7.21
CA PRO A 344 16.84 -14.04 -8.63
C PRO A 344 17.91 -15.03 -9.06
N LYS A 345 17.62 -15.87 -10.05
CA LYS A 345 18.50 -16.92 -10.55
C LYS A 345 19.15 -16.49 -11.85
N GLY A 346 20.48 -16.41 -11.87
CA GLY A 346 21.20 -16.04 -13.08
C GLY A 346 20.89 -14.59 -13.50
N ALA A 347 20.72 -14.36 -14.80
CA ALA A 347 20.32 -13.05 -15.30
C ALA A 347 18.83 -12.77 -15.13
N PHE A 348 18.51 -11.51 -14.88
CA PHE A 348 17.15 -11.02 -14.72
C PHE A 348 17.03 -9.61 -15.32
N GLN A 349 15.80 -9.20 -15.63
CA GLN A 349 15.52 -7.86 -16.11
C GLN A 349 15.10 -6.94 -14.96
N VAL A 350 15.54 -5.68 -15.03
CA VAL A 350 15.17 -4.62 -14.10
C VAL A 350 14.55 -3.48 -14.88
N PHE A 351 13.32 -3.15 -14.52
CA PHE A 351 12.58 -1.96 -14.96
C PHE A 351 12.65 -0.94 -13.84
N ARG A 352 13.17 0.27 -14.11
CA ARG A 352 13.29 1.32 -13.10
C ARG A 352 13.06 2.70 -13.69
N PRO A 353 12.57 3.68 -12.92
CA PRO A 353 12.48 5.06 -13.36
C PRO A 353 13.84 5.65 -13.74
N LYS A 354 13.83 6.58 -14.70
CA LYS A 354 14.95 7.50 -14.93
C LYS A 354 15.09 8.49 -13.77
N ASP A 355 13.98 8.84 -13.14
CA ASP A 355 13.87 9.78 -12.02
C ASP A 355 12.78 9.29 -11.06
N ASN A 356 13.17 9.01 -9.80
CA ASN A 356 12.25 8.48 -8.79
C ASN A 356 11.22 9.50 -8.32
N GLU A 357 11.56 10.80 -8.24
CA GLU A 357 10.62 11.84 -7.82
C GLU A 357 9.56 12.05 -8.90
N ALA A 358 9.97 12.12 -10.17
CA ALA A 358 9.03 12.26 -11.28
C ALA A 358 8.08 11.06 -11.39
N PHE A 359 8.60 9.84 -11.22
CA PHE A 359 7.77 8.63 -11.21
C PHE A 359 6.79 8.60 -10.04
N TYR A 360 7.25 9.00 -8.84
CA TYR A 360 6.41 9.10 -7.66
C TYR A 360 5.23 10.05 -7.88
N GLU A 361 5.48 11.27 -8.36
CA GLU A 361 4.43 12.26 -8.59
C GLU A 361 3.47 11.86 -9.72
N THR A 362 3.98 11.18 -10.75
CA THR A 362 3.19 10.84 -11.94
C THR A 362 2.34 9.59 -11.76
N TYR A 363 2.90 8.52 -11.19
CA TYR A 363 2.26 7.20 -11.16
C TYR A 363 1.89 6.74 -9.75
N VAL A 364 2.81 6.88 -8.79
CA VAL A 364 2.62 6.31 -7.45
C VAL A 364 1.58 7.12 -6.66
N LYS A 365 1.79 8.43 -6.53
CA LYS A 365 0.90 9.33 -5.78
C LYS A 365 -0.48 9.49 -6.44
N THR A 366 -0.56 9.32 -7.76
CA THR A 366 -1.84 9.36 -8.50
C THR A 366 -2.57 8.02 -8.47
N GLY A 367 -1.88 6.94 -8.14
CA GLY A 367 -2.40 5.57 -8.18
C GLY A 367 -2.55 5.02 -9.60
N GLN A 368 -1.71 5.45 -10.55
CA GLN A 368 -1.74 4.95 -11.93
C GLN A 368 -0.88 3.70 -12.04
N ALA A 369 -1.51 2.52 -12.00
CA ALA A 369 -0.82 1.26 -12.25
C ALA A 369 -0.29 1.15 -13.69
N LEU A 370 0.76 0.36 -13.86
CA LEU A 370 1.41 0.10 -15.15
C LEU A 370 1.32 -1.37 -15.54
N THR A 371 1.40 -1.64 -16.84
CA THR A 371 1.50 -2.99 -17.39
C THR A 371 2.75 -3.08 -18.24
N ILE A 372 3.61 -4.03 -17.91
CA ILE A 372 4.80 -4.37 -18.69
C ILE A 372 4.44 -5.53 -19.61
N ILE A 373 4.74 -5.40 -20.89
CA ILE A 373 4.64 -6.45 -21.90
C ILE A 373 6.07 -6.80 -22.30
N ASP A 374 6.50 -8.00 -21.93
CA ASP A 374 7.86 -8.49 -22.16
C ASP A 374 7.85 -9.72 -23.07
N PRO A 375 8.05 -9.53 -24.40
CA PRO A 375 8.04 -10.62 -25.35
C PRO A 375 9.32 -11.44 -25.28
N MET A 376 9.19 -12.76 -25.19
CA MET A 376 10.32 -13.69 -25.13
C MET A 376 10.13 -14.86 -26.10
N THR A 377 11.21 -15.38 -26.65
CA THR A 377 11.20 -16.50 -27.60
C THR A 377 11.77 -17.76 -26.96
N VAL A 378 11.12 -18.91 -27.17
CA VAL A 378 11.62 -20.21 -26.69
C VAL A 378 12.85 -20.63 -27.48
N LYS A 379 13.94 -20.97 -26.79
CA LYS A 379 15.20 -21.37 -27.40
C LYS A 379 15.10 -22.69 -28.19
N ASP A 380 15.73 -22.72 -29.36
CA ASP A 380 15.83 -23.91 -30.22
C ASP A 380 16.53 -25.10 -29.54
N SER A 381 17.45 -24.83 -28.61
CA SER A 381 18.18 -25.86 -27.85
C SER A 381 17.27 -26.77 -27.03
N LEU A 382 16.03 -26.37 -26.75
CA LEU A 382 15.07 -27.15 -25.98
C LEU A 382 14.25 -28.14 -26.83
N TYR A 383 14.48 -28.23 -28.14
CA TYR A 383 13.68 -29.07 -29.03
C TYR A 383 13.53 -30.50 -28.50
N ASN A 384 12.28 -30.94 -28.34
CA ASN A 384 11.94 -32.30 -27.89
C ASN A 384 12.51 -32.70 -26.52
N SER A 385 12.80 -31.73 -25.65
CA SER A 385 13.49 -31.97 -24.36
C SER A 385 12.57 -32.51 -23.25
N GLY A 386 11.28 -32.20 -23.27
CA GLY A 386 10.41 -32.45 -22.10
C GLY A 386 10.61 -31.45 -20.96
N GLN A 387 11.48 -30.45 -21.13
CA GLN A 387 11.83 -29.51 -20.07
C GLN A 387 10.66 -28.56 -19.75
N THR A 388 10.43 -28.35 -18.45
CA THR A 388 9.58 -27.29 -17.91
C THR A 388 10.45 -26.11 -17.49
N TYR A 389 10.00 -24.90 -17.77
CA TYR A 389 10.61 -23.66 -17.28
C TYR A 389 9.55 -22.84 -16.53
N VAL A 390 10.00 -22.11 -15.51
CA VAL A 390 9.17 -21.29 -14.62
C VAL A 390 9.69 -19.86 -14.70
N ASN A 391 8.78 -18.90 -14.79
CA ASN A 391 9.11 -17.48 -14.73
C ASN A 391 8.41 -16.85 -13.51
N LYS A 392 9.14 -15.99 -12.79
CA LYS A 392 8.65 -15.24 -11.63
C LYS A 392 9.07 -13.77 -11.73
N ALA A 393 8.27 -12.87 -11.19
CA ALA A 393 8.62 -11.47 -11.13
C ALA A 393 8.38 -10.86 -9.74
N TYR A 394 8.90 -9.66 -9.55
CA TYR A 394 8.87 -8.93 -8.29
C TYR A 394 8.62 -7.45 -8.54
N GLN A 395 7.74 -6.87 -7.74
CA GLN A 395 7.60 -5.42 -7.62
C GLN A 395 8.37 -4.96 -6.38
N VAL A 396 9.10 -3.86 -6.49
CA VAL A 396 9.86 -3.28 -5.37
C VAL A 396 9.61 -1.79 -5.31
N ASP A 397 8.87 -1.33 -4.29
CA ASP A 397 8.58 0.08 -4.10
C ASP A 397 8.98 0.51 -2.69
N PHE A 398 9.59 1.69 -2.57
CA PHE A 398 10.04 2.23 -1.28
C PHE A 398 10.97 1.27 -0.48
N GLY A 399 11.69 0.39 -1.19
CA GLY A 399 12.55 -0.64 -0.62
C GLY A 399 11.81 -1.87 -0.07
N LEU A 400 10.55 -2.07 -0.45
CA LEU A 400 9.71 -3.20 -0.04
C LEU A 400 9.42 -4.06 -1.26
N ALA A 401 9.74 -5.36 -1.19
CA ALA A 401 9.55 -6.28 -2.30
C ALA A 401 8.30 -7.15 -2.15
N TYR A 402 7.60 -7.36 -3.27
CA TYR A 402 6.34 -8.09 -3.42
C TYR A 402 6.48 -9.07 -4.60
N GLU A 403 6.02 -10.30 -4.42
CA GLU A 403 6.17 -11.37 -5.42
C GLU A 403 4.91 -11.50 -6.28
N THR A 404 5.09 -11.81 -7.57
CA THR A 404 4.00 -12.31 -8.41
C THR A 404 3.78 -13.82 -8.19
N GLU A 405 2.72 -14.34 -8.78
CA GLU A 405 2.55 -15.77 -9.04
C GLU A 405 3.67 -16.33 -9.95
N ASP A 406 3.92 -17.64 -9.82
CA ASP A 406 4.77 -18.39 -10.73
C ASP A 406 3.96 -18.77 -11.98
N VAL A 407 4.52 -18.49 -13.16
CA VAL A 407 3.98 -18.98 -14.45
C VAL A 407 4.93 -19.99 -15.06
N SER A 408 4.41 -21.03 -15.69
CA SER A 408 5.23 -22.13 -16.20
C SER A 408 4.75 -22.66 -17.54
N ASN A 409 5.67 -23.18 -18.32
CA ASN A 409 5.38 -23.86 -19.59
C ASN A 409 6.36 -25.01 -19.77
N PHE A 410 6.06 -25.91 -20.70
CA PHE A 410 6.92 -27.06 -20.99
C PHE A 410 7.07 -27.33 -22.48
N ILE A 411 8.18 -27.96 -22.86
CA ILE A 411 8.41 -28.39 -24.24
C ILE A 411 7.95 -29.84 -24.40
N PRO A 412 7.05 -30.17 -25.33
CA PRO A 412 6.54 -31.53 -25.47
C PRO A 412 7.62 -32.47 -26.03
N ILE A 413 7.59 -33.73 -25.57
CA ILE A 413 8.33 -34.83 -26.22
C ILE A 413 7.44 -35.43 -27.30
N VAL A 414 7.85 -35.27 -28.56
CA VAL A 414 7.21 -35.85 -29.74
C VAL A 414 8.03 -37.05 -30.21
N THR A 415 7.47 -38.25 -30.05
CA THR A 415 8.07 -39.51 -30.55
C THR A 415 7.24 -40.05 -31.71
N PRO A 416 7.49 -39.61 -32.96
CA PRO A 416 6.78 -40.14 -34.11
C PRO A 416 7.13 -41.62 -34.32
N LYS A 417 6.14 -42.43 -34.71
CA LYS A 417 6.35 -43.85 -35.04
C LYS A 417 6.07 -44.08 -36.53
N LYS A 418 6.88 -44.92 -37.17
CA LYS A 418 6.70 -45.38 -38.56
C LYS A 418 6.62 -46.90 -38.56
N VAL A 419 5.66 -47.45 -39.30
CA VAL A 419 5.46 -48.90 -39.44
C VAL A 419 5.42 -49.24 -40.92
N ASN A 420 6.15 -50.27 -41.35
CA ASN A 420 6.03 -50.85 -42.67
C ASN A 420 5.00 -51.99 -42.65
N THR A 421 4.07 -51.97 -43.60
CA THR A 421 2.98 -52.93 -43.71
C THR A 421 2.88 -53.49 -45.13
N ASN A 422 2.40 -54.72 -45.27
CA ASN A 422 1.98 -55.24 -46.57
C ASN A 422 0.61 -54.69 -46.99
N ASP A 423 0.14 -55.10 -48.16
CA ASP A 423 -1.19 -54.78 -48.71
C ASP A 423 -2.35 -55.12 -47.77
N LYS A 424 -2.17 -56.12 -46.90
CA LYS A 424 -3.14 -56.55 -45.87
C LYS A 424 -3.02 -55.77 -44.55
N GLY A 425 -2.17 -54.76 -44.47
CA GLY A 425 -1.96 -53.96 -43.26
C GLY A 425 -1.17 -54.66 -42.15
N MET A 426 -0.58 -55.83 -42.43
CA MET A 426 0.25 -56.55 -41.46
C MET A 426 1.65 -55.95 -41.40
N THR A 427 2.17 -55.71 -40.19
CA THR A 427 3.53 -55.22 -40.00
C THR A 427 4.56 -56.18 -40.58
N ILE A 428 5.43 -55.64 -41.45
CA ILE A 428 6.56 -56.33 -42.09
C ILE A 428 7.91 -55.72 -41.71
N ASP A 429 7.97 -54.91 -40.65
CA ASP A 429 9.23 -54.41 -40.10
C ASP A 429 10.18 -55.58 -39.77
N GLY A 430 11.40 -55.53 -40.33
CA GLY A 430 12.41 -56.58 -40.14
C GLY A 430 12.15 -57.92 -40.86
N LYS A 431 11.12 -58.02 -41.72
CA LYS A 431 10.78 -59.27 -42.44
C LYS A 431 11.30 -59.26 -43.88
N THR A 432 11.61 -60.45 -44.43
CA THR A 432 12.01 -60.63 -45.83
C THR A 432 10.85 -60.30 -46.77
N VAL A 433 11.13 -59.52 -47.82
CA VAL A 433 10.19 -59.18 -48.89
C VAL A 433 10.68 -59.73 -50.23
N LEU A 434 9.77 -60.10 -51.11
CA LEU A 434 10.11 -60.58 -52.46
C LEU A 434 10.37 -59.39 -53.41
N PRO A 435 11.26 -59.54 -54.42
CA PRO A 435 11.39 -58.57 -55.50
C PRO A 435 10.04 -58.26 -56.17
N ASN A 436 9.84 -57.01 -56.59
CA ASN A 436 8.61 -56.51 -57.23
C ASN A 436 7.34 -56.52 -56.35
N THR A 437 7.49 -56.47 -55.02
CA THR A 437 6.36 -56.25 -54.09
C THR A 437 6.22 -54.78 -53.67
N VAL A 438 4.98 -54.36 -53.35
CA VAL A 438 4.67 -53.01 -52.87
C VAL A 438 4.55 -53.02 -51.35
N ASN A 439 5.32 -52.16 -50.70
CA ASN A 439 5.30 -51.94 -49.26
C ASN A 439 4.55 -50.65 -48.92
N TYR A 440 3.84 -50.64 -47.81
CA TYR A 440 3.04 -49.51 -47.36
C TYR A 440 3.57 -48.97 -46.03
N TYR A 441 4.00 -47.71 -46.03
CA TYR A 441 4.45 -47.03 -44.82
C TYR A 441 3.29 -46.23 -44.22
N ARG A 442 2.99 -46.47 -42.95
CA ARG A 442 1.91 -45.78 -42.22
C ARG A 442 2.40 -45.29 -40.85
N GLY A 443 1.78 -44.24 -40.34
CA GLY A 443 1.87 -43.92 -38.91
C GLY A 443 1.10 -44.95 -38.08
N PRO A 444 1.33 -45.08 -36.77
CA PRO A 444 0.56 -45.98 -35.92
C PRO A 444 -0.91 -45.59 -35.97
N LEU A 445 -1.79 -46.56 -36.24
CA LEU A 445 -3.23 -46.38 -36.05
C LEU A 445 -3.46 -46.23 -34.55
N LYS A 446 -4.00 -45.09 -34.09
CA LYS A 446 -4.61 -45.02 -32.76
C LYS A 446 -5.81 -45.96 -32.78
N THR A 447 -5.71 -47.11 -32.13
CA THR A 447 -6.89 -47.88 -31.75
C THR A 447 -7.61 -47.08 -30.67
N SER A 448 -8.78 -46.55 -31.03
CA SER A 448 -9.73 -45.87 -30.13
C SER A 448 -10.19 -46.77 -28.99
#